data_AF-A0A9W6TSM1-F1
#
_entry.id   AF-A0A9W6TSM1-F1
#
_cell.length_a   1.000
_cell.length_b   1.000
_cell.length_c   1.000
_cell.angle_alpha   90.00
_cell.angle_beta   90.00
_cell.angle_gamma   90.00
#
_symmetry.space_group_name_H-M   'P 1'
#
loop_
_entity.id
_entity.type
_entity.pdbx_description
1 polymer ?
#
loop_
_entity_poly.entity_id
_entity_poly.type
_entity_poly.pdbx_seq_one_letter_code
_entity_poly.pdbx_strand_id
1 'polypeptide(L)'
;MRTEEVDAQPNSADILLWEAVTGEKFALNDARAPRRRGYCAIDCVFNHRQFFANLQPRACKLAESSFDFDDETCWKRMDEHLIADLPFAQPPTVLLPPDLAAAPHLEQEWSATLKRAISSRRRAEGLTTRWSDELSFYLMPALNSYELERLYGVAQVENTFFQQSVSNFVQEGHTFQGVPSMFTTESPDEALAAMASNPLVMDILTLHARFAQFAVGVRCFPYAEHTAAIWVMVAVSYQSSNT
;
A
#
# COMPACT_ATOMS: atom_id res chain seq x y z
N MET A 1 26.22 -26.54 46.86
CA MET A 1 26.05 -25.09 46.74
C MET A 1 26.11 -24.78 45.25
N ARG A 2 24.97 -24.89 44.55
CA ARG A 2 24.85 -24.57 43.13
C ARG A 2 24.54 -23.07 43.07
N THR A 3 25.46 -22.31 42.53
CA THR A 3 25.27 -20.90 42.19
C THR A 3 24.14 -20.79 41.19
N GLU A 4 23.12 -20.04 41.57
CA GLU A 4 22.00 -19.61 40.72
C GLU A 4 22.56 -18.75 39.59
N GLU A 5 22.34 -19.18 38.35
CA GLU A 5 22.45 -18.30 37.19
C GLU A 5 21.28 -17.32 37.27
N VAL A 6 21.59 -16.07 37.60
CA VAL A 6 20.66 -14.96 37.51
C VAL A 6 20.43 -14.71 36.03
N ASP A 7 19.25 -15.09 35.53
CA ASP A 7 18.82 -14.78 34.17
C ASP A 7 18.86 -13.26 33.99
N ALA A 8 19.77 -12.80 33.15
CA ALA A 8 19.91 -11.39 32.83
C ALA A 8 18.71 -10.99 31.95
N GLN A 9 17.96 -9.98 32.39
CA GLN A 9 16.89 -9.38 31.58
C GLN A 9 17.43 -9.04 30.18
N PRO A 10 16.75 -9.48 29.10
CA PRO A 10 17.18 -9.16 27.75
C PRO A 10 17.17 -7.64 27.60
N ASN A 11 18.33 -7.07 27.32
CA ASN A 11 18.44 -5.64 27.09
C ASN A 11 17.63 -5.33 25.82
N SER A 12 16.91 -4.21 25.78
CA SER A 12 16.05 -3.85 24.63
C SER A 12 16.80 -3.82 23.27
N ALA A 13 18.14 -3.76 23.31
CA ALA A 13 19.04 -3.87 22.17
C ALA A 13 19.09 -5.27 21.50
N ASP A 14 18.68 -6.34 22.19
CA ASP A 14 18.79 -7.73 21.72
C ASP A 14 17.51 -8.25 21.04
N ILE A 15 16.44 -7.44 21.04
CA ILE A 15 15.16 -7.82 20.43
C ILE A 15 15.24 -7.60 18.92
N LEU A 16 15.12 -8.69 18.18
CA LEU A 16 15.11 -8.70 16.72
C LEU A 16 13.69 -8.86 16.19
N LEU A 17 13.28 -7.95 15.31
CA LEU A 17 12.06 -8.05 14.55
C LEU A 17 12.36 -8.62 13.16
N TRP A 18 11.49 -9.49 12.68
CA TRP A 18 11.58 -10.11 11.37
C TRP A 18 10.39 -9.66 10.54
N GLU A 19 10.66 -8.98 9.43
CA GLU A 19 9.62 -8.58 8.48
C GLU A 19 9.18 -9.80 7.67
N ALA A 20 7.92 -10.20 7.79
CA ALA A 20 7.41 -11.43 7.21
C ALA A 20 7.45 -11.42 5.67
N VAL A 21 7.34 -10.25 5.05
CA VAL A 21 7.26 -10.14 3.59
C VAL A 21 8.63 -10.00 2.93
N THR A 22 9.58 -9.29 3.57
CA THR A 22 10.92 -9.07 3.01
C THR A 22 11.97 -10.04 3.55
N GLY A 23 11.71 -10.69 4.68
CA GLY A 23 12.69 -11.51 5.40
C GLY A 23 13.80 -10.70 6.08
N GLU A 24 13.71 -9.37 6.09
CA GLU A 24 14.69 -8.49 6.71
C GLU A 24 14.62 -8.61 8.24
N LYS A 25 15.79 -8.62 8.88
CA LYS A 25 15.94 -8.65 10.34
C LYS A 25 16.52 -7.33 10.80
N PHE A 26 15.95 -6.74 11.83
CA PHE A 26 16.45 -5.51 12.41
C PHE A 26 16.25 -5.50 13.92
N ALA A 27 17.14 -4.80 14.63
CA ALA A 27 16.98 -4.61 16.06
C ALA A 27 15.90 -3.55 16.33
N LEU A 28 15.11 -3.76 17.39
CA LEU A 28 13.98 -2.90 17.75
C LEU A 28 14.36 -1.41 17.86
N ASN A 29 15.58 -1.13 18.35
CA ASN A 29 16.12 0.23 18.55
C ASN A 29 17.14 0.64 17.48
N ASP A 30 17.21 -0.03 16.33
CA ASP A 30 18.15 0.34 15.28
C ASP A 30 17.75 1.69 14.65
N ALA A 31 18.56 2.72 14.89
CA ALA A 31 18.36 4.05 14.30
C ALA A 31 18.48 4.08 12.77
N ARG A 32 19.06 3.03 12.16
CA ARG A 32 19.17 2.84 10.71
C ARG A 32 17.98 2.09 10.12
N ALA A 33 17.14 1.47 10.96
CA ALA A 33 15.94 0.79 10.48
C ALA A 33 14.96 1.79 9.85
N PRO A 34 14.27 1.43 8.75
CA PRO A 34 13.32 2.31 8.09
C PRO A 34 12.22 2.77 9.05
N ARG A 35 12.03 4.08 9.19
CA ARG A 35 11.12 4.73 10.17
C ARG A 35 9.64 4.38 10.02
N ARG A 36 9.23 3.69 8.96
CA ARG A 36 7.85 3.37 8.62
C ARG A 36 7.71 1.91 8.19
N ARG A 37 7.77 0.98 9.15
CA ARG A 37 7.39 -0.43 8.92
C ARG A 37 6.06 -0.84 9.59
N GLY A 38 5.29 0.13 10.11
CA GLY A 38 3.89 -0.09 10.50
C GLY A 38 3.65 -0.87 11.80
N TYR A 39 4.67 -1.45 12.44
CA TYR A 39 4.52 -2.11 13.74
C TYR A 39 4.35 -1.09 14.86
N CYS A 40 3.11 -0.89 15.29
CA CYS A 40 2.77 0.12 16.31
C CYS A 40 2.63 -0.48 17.72
N ALA A 41 2.08 -1.69 17.81
CA ALA A 41 1.76 -2.33 19.09
C ALA A 41 1.84 -3.86 18.96
N ILE A 42 2.04 -4.52 20.10
CA ILE A 42 1.91 -5.97 20.23
C ILE A 42 0.67 -6.24 21.07
N ASP A 43 -0.31 -6.98 20.55
CA ASP A 43 -1.46 -7.42 21.35
C ASP A 43 -1.21 -8.78 22.03
N CYS A 44 -0.47 -9.67 21.37
CA CYS A 44 -0.10 -10.98 21.94
C CYS A 44 1.21 -11.50 21.35
N VAL A 45 1.86 -12.40 22.11
CA VAL A 45 3.06 -13.13 21.70
C VAL A 45 2.83 -14.61 21.99
N PHE A 46 3.17 -15.47 21.04
CA PHE A 46 3.00 -16.91 21.23
C PHE A 46 4.10 -17.71 20.54
N ASN A 47 4.29 -18.92 21.04
CA ASN A 47 5.10 -19.95 20.41
C ASN A 47 4.34 -21.30 20.48
N HIS A 48 5.02 -22.40 20.19
CA HIS A 48 4.43 -23.74 20.19
C HIS A 48 4.07 -24.28 21.60
N ARG A 49 4.34 -23.55 22.68
CA ARG A 49 4.11 -23.96 24.09
C ARG A 49 3.35 -22.92 24.92
N GLN A 50 3.59 -21.65 24.65
CA GLN A 50 3.18 -20.54 25.50
C GLN A 50 2.45 -19.48 24.69
N PHE A 51 1.48 -18.84 25.34
CA PHE A 51 0.74 -17.70 24.80
C PHE A 51 0.65 -16.62 25.87
N PHE A 52 0.99 -15.39 25.50
CA PHE A 52 0.98 -14.21 26.35
C PHE A 52 0.12 -13.12 25.71
N ALA A 53 -0.83 -12.58 26.48
CA ALA A 53 -1.57 -11.39 26.09
C ALA A 53 -0.90 -10.15 26.69
N ASN A 54 -0.75 -9.09 25.91
CA ASN A 54 -0.16 -7.84 26.37
C ASN A 54 -1.17 -7.04 27.22
N LEU A 55 -0.77 -6.67 28.45
CA LEU A 55 -1.53 -5.83 29.37
C LEU A 55 -1.03 -4.39 29.40
N GLN A 56 0.10 -4.10 28.75
CA GLN A 56 0.69 -2.75 28.73
C GLN A 56 -0.23 -1.76 27.99
N PRO A 57 -0.16 -0.46 28.33
CA PRO A 57 -0.98 0.55 27.68
C PRO A 57 -0.73 0.61 26.16
N ARG A 58 -1.79 0.62 25.35
CA ARG A 58 -1.70 0.75 23.87
C ARG A 58 -1.02 2.04 23.39
N ALA A 59 -0.92 3.05 24.25
CA ALA A 59 -0.20 4.29 23.95
C ALA A 59 1.34 4.13 24.06
N CYS A 60 1.81 3.06 24.70
CA CYS A 60 3.24 2.75 24.79
C CYS A 60 3.78 2.36 23.41
N LYS A 61 4.91 2.95 23.02
CA LYS A 61 5.56 2.59 21.76
C LYS A 61 6.18 1.20 21.89
N LEU A 62 6.31 0.51 20.76
CA LEU A 62 6.96 -0.79 20.70
C LEU A 62 8.35 -0.80 21.33
N ALA A 63 9.15 0.25 21.08
CA ALA A 63 10.51 0.41 21.63
C ALA A 63 10.54 0.61 23.16
N GLU A 64 9.44 1.06 23.75
CA GLU A 64 9.29 1.33 25.19
C GLU A 64 8.57 0.18 25.91
N SER A 65 8.13 -0.84 25.16
CA SER A 65 7.39 -1.97 25.70
C SER A 65 8.32 -2.92 26.45
N SER A 66 7.83 -3.51 27.55
CA SER A 66 8.53 -4.61 28.22
C SER A 66 8.44 -5.88 27.38
N PHE A 67 9.55 -6.60 27.28
CA PHE A 67 9.61 -7.94 26.68
C PHE A 67 9.98 -9.00 27.74
N ASP A 68 9.83 -8.65 29.02
CA ASP A 68 9.93 -9.57 30.14
C ASP A 68 8.59 -10.30 30.30
N PHE A 69 8.49 -11.49 29.73
CA PHE A 69 7.26 -12.28 29.72
C PHE A 69 6.90 -12.89 31.08
N ASP A 70 7.81 -12.81 32.07
CA ASP A 70 7.55 -13.25 33.45
C ASP A 70 6.93 -12.14 34.31
N ASP A 71 6.91 -10.89 33.83
CA ASP A 71 6.21 -9.79 34.49
C ASP A 71 4.69 -9.87 34.25
N GLU A 72 3.97 -10.44 35.20
CA GLU A 72 2.51 -10.58 35.15
C GLU A 72 1.74 -9.24 35.11
N THR A 73 2.38 -8.12 35.43
CA THR A 73 1.76 -6.79 35.32
C THR A 73 1.74 -6.28 33.88
N CYS A 74 2.69 -6.76 33.06
CA CYS A 74 2.83 -6.42 31.65
C CYS A 74 2.28 -7.51 30.72
N TRP A 75 2.39 -8.78 31.10
CA TRP A 75 2.04 -9.92 30.27
C TRP A 75 1.17 -10.93 31.02
N LYS A 76 -0.02 -11.20 30.49
CA LYS A 76 -0.89 -12.26 31.02
C LYS A 76 -0.62 -13.56 30.28
N ARG A 77 -0.04 -14.53 30.97
CA ARG A 77 0.17 -15.89 30.45
C ARG A 77 -1.13 -16.70 30.46
N MET A 78 -1.36 -17.46 29.39
CA MET A 78 -2.40 -18.48 29.33
C MET A 78 -1.86 -19.81 29.87
N ASP A 79 -2.71 -20.56 30.57
CA ASP A 79 -2.36 -21.87 31.12
C ASP A 79 -1.96 -22.84 29.99
N GLU A 80 -0.76 -23.42 30.09
CA GLU A 80 -0.22 -24.34 29.09
C GLU A 80 -1.07 -25.62 28.97
N HIS A 81 -1.71 -26.06 30.06
CA HIS A 81 -2.58 -27.23 30.04
C HIS A 81 -3.81 -26.95 29.17
N LEU A 82 -4.38 -25.74 29.28
CA LEU A 82 -5.51 -25.34 28.44
C LEU A 82 -5.10 -25.22 26.96
N ILE A 83 -3.87 -24.81 26.67
CA ILE A 83 -3.33 -24.78 25.29
C ILE A 83 -3.16 -26.21 24.75
N ALA A 84 -2.61 -27.13 25.55
CA ALA A 84 -2.40 -28.51 25.16
C ALA A 84 -3.72 -29.27 24.93
N ASP A 85 -4.77 -28.90 25.68
CA ASP A 85 -6.11 -29.45 25.56
C ASP A 85 -6.90 -28.86 24.37
N LEU A 86 -6.36 -27.84 23.68
CA LEU A 86 -7.01 -27.30 22.48
C LEU A 86 -7.11 -28.40 21.42
N PRO A 87 -8.30 -28.60 20.81
CA PRO A 87 -8.43 -29.54 19.73
C PRO A 87 -7.56 -29.05 18.56
N PHE A 88 -6.53 -29.81 18.21
CA PHE A 88 -5.66 -29.57 17.04
C PHE A 88 -6.43 -29.48 15.71
N ALA A 89 -7.72 -29.84 15.71
CA ALA A 89 -8.64 -29.69 14.60
C ALA A 89 -9.26 -28.28 14.60
N GLN A 90 -8.44 -27.23 14.41
CA GLN A 90 -9.02 -26.05 13.78
C GLN A 90 -9.48 -26.49 12.38
N PRO A 91 -10.73 -26.22 11.97
CA PRO A 91 -11.11 -26.46 10.59
C PRO A 91 -10.09 -25.71 9.72
N PRO A 92 -9.59 -26.31 8.63
CA PRO A 92 -8.68 -25.61 7.74
C PRO A 92 -9.40 -24.34 7.28
N THR A 93 -8.96 -23.19 7.80
CA THR A 93 -9.38 -21.89 7.26
C THR A 93 -8.74 -21.83 5.89
N VAL A 94 -9.50 -22.19 4.87
CA VAL A 94 -9.04 -22.12 3.48
C VAL A 94 -8.94 -20.64 3.14
N LEU A 95 -7.73 -20.09 3.23
CA LEU A 95 -7.47 -18.77 2.69
C LEU A 95 -7.70 -18.84 1.18
N LEU A 96 -8.59 -18.00 0.68
CA LEU A 96 -8.86 -17.94 -0.75
C LEU A 96 -7.67 -17.25 -1.44
N PRO A 97 -7.03 -17.89 -2.42
CA PRO A 97 -5.89 -17.29 -3.09
C PRO A 97 -6.32 -16.06 -3.90
N PRO A 98 -5.39 -15.12 -4.16
CA PRO A 98 -5.67 -13.99 -5.04
C PRO A 98 -6.07 -14.44 -6.45
N ASP A 99 -7.11 -13.82 -7.00
CA ASP A 99 -7.53 -14.06 -8.39
C ASP A 99 -6.69 -13.24 -9.37
N LEU A 100 -5.54 -13.79 -9.74
CA LEU A 100 -4.63 -13.17 -10.70
C LEU A 100 -5.18 -13.18 -12.14
N ALA A 101 -6.15 -14.05 -12.45
CA ALA A 101 -6.70 -14.18 -13.80
C ALA A 101 -7.71 -13.06 -14.11
N ALA A 102 -8.46 -12.61 -13.10
CA ALA A 102 -9.43 -11.52 -13.25
C ALA A 102 -8.77 -10.12 -13.37
N ALA A 103 -7.57 -9.93 -12.81
CA ALA A 103 -6.92 -8.61 -12.74
C ALA A 103 -6.80 -7.89 -14.10
N PRO A 104 -6.28 -8.51 -15.18
CA PRO A 104 -6.15 -7.82 -16.46
C PRO A 104 -7.50 -7.40 -17.07
N HIS A 105 -8.53 -8.22 -16.90
CA HIS A 105 -9.88 -7.88 -17.35
C HIS A 105 -10.43 -6.68 -16.58
N LEU A 106 -10.26 -6.68 -15.26
CA LEU A 106 -10.68 -5.57 -14.40
C LEU A 106 -9.95 -4.28 -14.77
N GLU A 107 -8.64 -4.32 -15.00
CA GLU A 107 -7.85 -3.16 -15.44
C GLU A 107 -8.39 -2.56 -16.76
N GLN A 108 -8.70 -3.43 -17.73
CA GLN A 108 -9.24 -3.01 -19.02
C GLN A 108 -10.64 -2.40 -18.88
N GLU A 109 -11.51 -3.03 -18.10
CA GLU A 109 -12.88 -2.54 -17.85
C GLU A 109 -12.85 -1.17 -17.16
N TRP A 110 -12.05 -1.04 -16.10
CA TRP A 110 -11.87 0.21 -15.36
C TRP A 110 -11.33 1.30 -16.26
N SER A 111 -10.29 1.02 -17.04
CA SER A 111 -9.71 2.00 -17.97
C SER A 111 -10.76 2.47 -18.99
N ALA A 112 -11.52 1.55 -19.59
CA ALA A 112 -12.55 1.89 -20.57
C ALA A 112 -13.69 2.71 -19.94
N THR A 113 -14.15 2.34 -18.75
CA THR A 113 -15.24 3.04 -18.05
C THR A 113 -14.83 4.42 -17.59
N LEU A 114 -13.65 4.56 -16.98
CA LEU A 114 -13.12 5.87 -16.58
C LEU A 114 -12.88 6.78 -17.79
N LYS A 115 -12.26 6.28 -18.86
CA LYS A 115 -12.06 7.07 -20.10
C LYS A 115 -13.39 7.56 -20.66
N ARG A 116 -14.42 6.71 -20.67
CA ARG A 116 -15.77 7.06 -21.14
C ARG A 116 -16.42 8.12 -20.26
N ALA A 117 -16.40 7.92 -18.94
CA ALA A 117 -17.00 8.83 -17.97
C ALA A 117 -16.33 10.22 -18.00
N ILE A 118 -15.00 10.26 -18.01
CA ILE A 118 -14.21 11.50 -18.12
C ILE A 118 -14.52 12.22 -19.43
N SER A 119 -14.55 11.48 -20.56
CA SER A 119 -14.86 12.07 -21.87
C SER A 119 -16.28 12.64 -21.91
N SER A 120 -17.25 11.95 -21.30
CA SER A 120 -18.64 12.39 -21.22
C SER A 120 -18.76 13.68 -20.39
N ARG A 121 -18.15 13.70 -19.21
CA ARG A 121 -18.12 14.87 -18.33
C ARG A 121 -17.52 16.09 -19.03
N ARG A 122 -16.34 15.91 -19.64
CA ARG A 122 -15.65 16.97 -20.38
C ARG A 122 -16.50 17.48 -21.56
N ARG A 123 -17.14 16.56 -22.31
CA ARG A 123 -18.01 16.95 -23.42
C ARG A 123 -19.21 17.78 -22.97
N ALA A 124 -19.78 17.50 -21.79
CA ALA A 124 -20.87 18.30 -21.23
C ALA A 124 -20.46 19.75 -20.95
N GLU A 125 -19.17 20.00 -20.71
CA GLU A 125 -18.57 21.33 -20.55
C GLU A 125 -18.02 21.92 -21.87
N GLY A 126 -18.27 21.27 -23.01
CA GLY A 126 -17.75 21.70 -24.32
C GLY A 126 -16.26 21.40 -24.55
N LEU A 127 -15.64 20.60 -23.69
CA LEU A 127 -14.23 20.25 -23.77
C LEU A 127 -13.99 19.01 -24.65
N THR A 128 -12.93 19.07 -25.44
CA THR A 128 -12.44 17.92 -26.21
C THR A 128 -11.46 17.10 -25.36
N THR A 129 -11.50 15.77 -25.51
CA THR A 129 -10.60 14.84 -24.81
C THR A 129 -9.89 13.97 -25.84
N ARG A 130 -8.57 14.07 -25.92
CA ARG A 130 -7.73 13.20 -26.75
C ARG A 130 -6.98 12.24 -25.85
N TRP A 131 -7.31 10.95 -25.94
CA TRP A 131 -6.62 9.90 -25.20
C TRP A 131 -5.28 9.54 -25.85
N SER A 132 -4.27 9.28 -25.04
CA SER A 132 -2.99 8.72 -25.42
C SER A 132 -2.81 7.37 -24.73
N ASP A 133 -2.84 6.29 -25.51
CA ASP A 133 -2.59 4.94 -24.98
C ASP A 133 -1.11 4.75 -24.67
N GLU A 134 -0.21 5.42 -25.40
CA GLU A 134 1.22 5.47 -25.11
C GLU A 134 1.49 6.08 -23.73
N LEU A 135 0.92 7.27 -23.46
CA LEU A 135 1.06 7.90 -22.14
C LEU A 135 0.42 7.04 -21.05
N SER A 136 -0.74 6.43 -21.31
CA SER A 136 -1.40 5.51 -20.37
C SER A 136 -0.51 4.33 -20.02
N PHE A 137 0.20 3.77 -21.00
CA PHE A 137 1.17 2.70 -20.78
C PHE A 137 2.36 3.16 -19.92
N TYR A 138 2.87 4.37 -20.15
CA TYR A 138 3.96 4.92 -19.35
C TYR A 138 3.58 5.16 -17.88
N LEU A 139 2.29 5.27 -17.52
CA LEU A 139 1.88 5.37 -16.12
C LEU A 139 2.02 4.04 -15.36
N MET A 140 2.12 2.90 -16.05
CA MET A 140 2.06 1.58 -15.42
C MET A 140 3.19 1.32 -14.42
N PRO A 141 4.48 1.63 -14.74
CA PRO A 141 5.56 1.44 -13.79
C PRO A 141 5.37 2.29 -12.52
N ALA A 142 4.85 3.51 -12.63
CA ALA A 142 4.59 4.35 -11.46
C ALA A 142 3.52 3.74 -10.54
N LEU A 143 2.45 3.17 -11.10
CA LEU A 143 1.42 2.51 -10.31
C LEU A 143 1.96 1.27 -9.58
N ASN A 144 2.85 0.52 -10.21
CA ASN A 144 3.57 -0.57 -9.53
C ASN A 144 4.44 -0.03 -8.40
N SER A 145 5.19 1.05 -8.63
CA SER A 145 6.02 1.68 -7.59
C SER A 145 5.19 2.14 -6.38
N TYR A 146 4.01 2.74 -6.61
CA TYR A 146 3.14 3.18 -5.53
C TYR A 146 2.64 2.03 -4.66
N GLU A 147 2.31 0.89 -5.28
CA GLU A 147 1.90 -0.29 -4.53
C GLU A 147 3.07 -0.90 -3.75
N LEU A 148 4.24 -1.00 -4.35
CA LEU A 148 5.44 -1.48 -3.66
C LEU A 148 5.84 -0.57 -2.50
N GLU A 149 5.74 0.75 -2.66
CA GLU A 149 5.98 1.70 -1.57
C GLU A 149 4.96 1.52 -0.45
N ARG A 150 3.69 1.29 -0.78
CA ARG A 150 2.62 1.03 0.20
C ARG A 150 2.86 -0.24 0.99
N LEU A 151 3.26 -1.33 0.35
CA LEU A 151 3.46 -2.63 0.99
C LEU A 151 4.78 -2.71 1.78
N TYR A 152 5.86 -2.17 1.21
CA TYR A 152 7.21 -2.40 1.70
C TYR A 152 7.87 -1.17 2.33
N GLY A 153 7.24 0.00 2.24
CA GLY A 153 7.82 1.27 2.68
C GLY A 153 9.06 1.68 1.88
N VAL A 154 9.31 1.04 0.73
CA VAL A 154 10.45 1.35 -0.16
C VAL A 154 9.99 2.32 -1.22
N ALA A 155 10.34 3.59 -1.05
CA ALA A 155 10.04 4.62 -2.03
C ALA A 155 10.87 4.46 -3.31
N GLN A 156 10.30 4.90 -4.44
CA GLN A 156 10.98 5.05 -5.73
C GLN A 156 11.52 3.78 -6.40
N VAL A 157 11.00 2.59 -6.07
CA VAL A 157 11.35 1.36 -6.82
C VAL A 157 10.99 1.56 -8.29
N GLU A 158 11.99 1.56 -9.18
CA GLU A 158 11.83 1.70 -10.64
C GLU A 158 11.26 3.05 -11.14
N ASN A 159 11.26 4.10 -10.32
CA ASN A 159 10.74 5.42 -10.71
C ASN A 159 11.57 6.09 -11.83
N THR A 160 12.84 5.70 -12.00
CA THR A 160 13.70 6.20 -13.09
C THR A 160 13.15 5.91 -14.47
N PHE A 161 12.62 4.70 -14.70
CA PHE A 161 12.03 4.32 -15.99
C PHE A 161 10.75 5.10 -16.29
N PHE A 162 9.92 5.32 -15.27
CA PHE A 162 8.74 6.17 -15.37
C PHE A 162 9.13 7.61 -15.77
N GLN A 163 10.05 8.22 -15.02
CA GLN A 163 10.50 9.59 -15.28
C GLN A 163 11.11 9.75 -16.67
N GLN A 164 11.95 8.79 -17.10
CA GLN A 164 12.53 8.81 -18.44
C GLN A 164 11.47 8.67 -19.54
N SER A 165 10.51 7.75 -19.37
CA SER A 165 9.45 7.52 -20.36
C SER A 165 8.54 8.74 -20.51
N VAL A 166 8.10 9.31 -19.39
CA VAL A 166 7.30 10.54 -19.39
C VAL A 166 8.10 11.72 -19.92
N SER A 167 9.36 11.90 -19.50
CA SER A 167 10.20 13.00 -19.99
C SER A 167 10.46 12.93 -21.49
N ASN A 168 10.58 11.73 -22.07
CA ASN A 168 10.75 11.56 -23.51
C ASN A 168 9.43 11.75 -24.28
N PHE A 169 8.30 11.46 -23.65
CA PHE A 169 6.97 11.67 -24.22
C PHE A 169 6.57 13.15 -24.24
N VAL A 170 6.90 13.89 -23.18
CA VAL A 170 6.54 15.30 -23.02
C VAL A 170 7.44 16.15 -23.90
N GLN A 171 6.83 16.77 -24.90
CA GLN A 171 7.53 17.66 -25.83
C GLN A 171 8.06 18.92 -25.11
N GLU A 172 9.09 19.54 -25.67
CA GLU A 172 9.59 20.82 -25.15
C GLU A 172 8.47 21.88 -25.10
N GLY A 173 8.43 22.66 -24.02
CA GLY A 173 7.35 23.61 -23.76
C GLY A 173 6.00 22.99 -23.38
N HIS A 174 5.95 21.68 -23.09
CA HIS A 174 4.78 21.01 -22.52
C HIS A 174 5.01 20.66 -21.05
N THR A 175 3.92 20.57 -20.30
CA THR A 175 3.86 20.17 -18.90
C THR A 175 3.14 18.83 -18.80
N PHE A 176 3.59 17.98 -17.89
CA PHE A 176 2.91 16.77 -17.48
C PHE A 176 2.38 16.93 -16.07
N GLN A 177 1.10 16.57 -15.88
CA GLN A 177 0.47 16.47 -14.57
C GLN A 177 -0.18 15.11 -14.47
N GLY A 178 0.09 14.40 -13.37
CA GLY A 178 -0.49 13.09 -13.11
C GLY A 178 -0.79 12.92 -11.64
N VAL A 179 -1.99 12.42 -11.33
CA VAL A 179 -2.47 12.28 -9.96
C VAL A 179 -2.84 10.81 -9.73
N PRO A 180 -2.08 10.06 -8.91
CA PRO A 180 -2.41 8.70 -8.53
C PRO A 180 -3.47 8.69 -7.42
N SER A 181 -4.30 7.67 -7.39
CA SER A 181 -5.30 7.41 -6.35
C SER A 181 -5.51 5.90 -6.22
N MET A 182 -5.67 5.43 -4.98
CA MET A 182 -5.87 4.01 -4.67
C MET A 182 -7.29 3.78 -4.18
N PHE A 183 -7.90 2.70 -4.64
CA PHE A 183 -9.26 2.29 -4.32
C PHE A 183 -9.33 0.82 -3.92
N THR A 184 -10.25 0.53 -3.01
CA THR A 184 -10.69 -0.84 -2.67
C THR A 184 -12.15 -1.08 -3.07
N THR A 185 -12.82 -0.09 -3.68
CA THR A 185 -14.18 -0.25 -4.26
C THR A 185 -14.10 -0.98 -5.59
N GLU A 186 -15.18 -1.68 -5.94
CA GLU A 186 -15.33 -2.36 -7.24
C GLU A 186 -15.89 -1.41 -8.32
N SER A 187 -16.39 -0.22 -7.95
CA SER A 187 -17.07 0.70 -8.86
C SER A 187 -16.14 1.80 -9.43
N PRO A 188 -15.87 1.81 -10.75
CA PRO A 188 -15.09 2.88 -11.38
C PRO A 188 -15.77 4.26 -11.30
N ASP A 189 -17.11 4.30 -11.30
CA ASP A 189 -17.88 5.55 -11.24
C ASP A 189 -17.78 6.21 -9.86
N GLU A 190 -17.86 5.40 -8.79
CA GLU A 190 -17.62 5.87 -7.42
C GLU A 190 -16.17 6.35 -7.26
N ALA A 191 -15.21 5.61 -7.81
CA ALA A 191 -13.80 6.00 -7.80
C ALA A 191 -13.60 7.34 -8.51
N LEU A 192 -14.25 7.58 -9.66
CA LEU A 192 -14.17 8.87 -10.35
C LEU A 192 -14.79 10.01 -9.54
N ALA A 193 -15.93 9.77 -8.89
CA ALA A 193 -16.56 10.76 -8.02
C ALA A 193 -15.64 11.12 -6.84
N ALA A 194 -15.01 10.11 -6.22
CA ALA A 194 -14.02 10.31 -5.17
C ALA A 194 -12.78 11.07 -5.69
N MET A 195 -12.21 10.67 -6.83
CA MET A 195 -11.07 11.40 -7.43
C MET A 195 -11.41 12.86 -7.73
N ALA A 196 -12.64 13.16 -8.17
CA ALA A 196 -13.08 14.53 -8.46
C ALA A 196 -13.20 15.42 -7.21
N SER A 197 -13.10 14.87 -6.00
CA SER A 197 -12.94 15.70 -4.78
C SER A 197 -11.53 16.28 -4.64
N ASN A 198 -10.53 15.72 -5.34
CA ASN A 198 -9.17 16.21 -5.33
C ASN A 198 -9.02 17.37 -6.33
N PRO A 199 -8.60 18.57 -5.87
CA PRO A 199 -8.41 19.73 -6.75
C PRO A 199 -7.48 19.45 -7.93
N LEU A 200 -6.41 18.69 -7.73
CA LEU A 200 -5.45 18.38 -8.80
C LEU A 200 -6.06 17.49 -9.89
N VAL A 201 -6.99 16.60 -9.53
CA VAL A 201 -7.75 15.82 -10.52
C VAL A 201 -8.72 16.75 -11.24
N MET A 202 -9.42 17.61 -10.50
CA MET A 202 -10.35 18.57 -11.09
C MET A 202 -9.66 19.50 -12.10
N ASP A 203 -8.46 19.99 -11.80
CA ASP A 203 -7.65 20.79 -12.72
C ASP A 203 -7.41 20.07 -14.04
N ILE A 204 -7.09 18.77 -14.00
CA ILE A 204 -6.97 17.93 -15.20
C ILE A 204 -8.32 17.80 -15.90
N LEU A 205 -9.38 17.47 -15.16
CA LEU A 205 -10.72 17.23 -15.73
C LEU A 205 -11.30 18.48 -16.39
N THR A 206 -11.02 19.68 -15.89
CA THR A 206 -11.50 20.96 -16.45
C THR A 206 -10.45 21.65 -17.34
N LEU A 207 -9.32 20.99 -17.64
CA LEU A 207 -8.24 21.61 -18.42
C LEU A 207 -8.71 21.99 -19.83
N HIS A 208 -8.53 23.28 -20.15
CA HIS A 208 -8.78 23.87 -21.46
C HIS A 208 -7.47 24.04 -22.22
N ALA A 209 -7.01 22.98 -22.91
CA ALA A 209 -5.82 23.03 -23.74
C ALA A 209 -6.04 22.31 -25.07
N ARG A 210 -5.75 23.01 -26.17
CA ARG A 210 -6.07 22.55 -27.55
C ARG A 210 -5.33 21.28 -27.94
N PHE A 211 -4.12 21.09 -27.43
CA PHE A 211 -3.25 19.95 -27.74
C PHE A 211 -3.02 19.04 -26.52
N ALA A 212 -3.91 19.08 -25.53
CA ALA A 212 -3.81 18.20 -24.37
C ALA A 212 -3.99 16.73 -24.75
N GLN A 213 -3.08 15.89 -24.26
CA GLN A 213 -3.13 14.44 -24.36
C GLN A 213 -3.40 13.86 -22.97
N PHE A 214 -4.57 13.27 -22.81
CA PHE A 214 -5.02 12.66 -21.56
C PHE A 214 -4.64 11.20 -21.50
N ALA A 215 -4.40 10.71 -20.30
CA ALA A 215 -4.12 9.30 -20.02
C ALA A 215 -4.83 8.86 -18.74
N VAL A 216 -5.24 7.60 -18.73
CA VAL A 216 -5.74 6.91 -17.54
C VAL A 216 -4.95 5.62 -17.44
N GLY A 217 -4.17 5.52 -16.37
CA GLY A 217 -3.52 4.27 -15.99
C GLY A 217 -4.35 3.56 -14.93
N VAL A 218 -4.53 2.25 -15.08
CA VAL A 218 -5.15 1.40 -14.05
C VAL A 218 -4.27 0.18 -13.82
N ARG A 219 -4.02 -0.14 -12.55
CA ARG A 219 -3.38 -1.39 -12.12
C ARG A 219 -4.16 -2.03 -10.98
N CYS A 220 -4.39 -3.33 -11.10
CA CYS A 220 -5.09 -4.14 -10.11
C CYS A 220 -4.09 -5.06 -9.42
N PHE A 221 -4.11 -5.05 -8.09
CA PHE A 221 -3.29 -5.91 -7.24
C PHE A 221 -4.23 -6.81 -6.43
N PRO A 222 -4.49 -8.05 -6.87
CA PRO A 222 -5.34 -8.98 -6.16
C PRO A 222 -4.65 -9.50 -4.88
N TYR A 223 -5.43 -9.56 -3.81
CA TYR A 223 -5.08 -10.17 -2.52
C TYR A 223 -5.96 -11.37 -2.26
N ALA A 224 -5.63 -12.09 -1.19
CA ALA A 224 -6.48 -13.14 -0.67
C ALA A 224 -7.89 -12.61 -0.33
N GLU A 225 -8.85 -13.53 -0.21
CA GLU A 225 -10.23 -13.20 0.16
C GLU A 225 -10.92 -12.24 -0.82
N HIS A 226 -10.64 -12.39 -2.13
CA HIS A 226 -11.23 -11.60 -3.22
C HIS A 226 -11.09 -10.08 -3.06
N THR A 227 -10.10 -9.64 -2.28
CA THR A 227 -9.84 -8.21 -2.10
C THR A 227 -8.84 -7.75 -3.15
N ALA A 228 -8.95 -6.54 -3.66
CA ALA A 228 -7.95 -5.95 -4.56
C ALA A 228 -7.66 -4.51 -4.19
N ALA A 229 -6.40 -4.09 -4.37
CA ALA A 229 -6.07 -2.68 -4.46
C ALA A 229 -6.04 -2.27 -5.92
N ILE A 230 -6.82 -1.24 -6.26
CA ILE A 230 -6.93 -0.72 -7.62
C ILE A 230 -6.31 0.67 -7.62
N TRP A 231 -5.15 0.77 -8.27
CA TRP A 231 -4.49 2.04 -8.50
C TRP A 231 -4.95 2.65 -9.80
N VAL A 232 -5.38 3.90 -9.74
CA VAL A 232 -5.79 4.71 -10.88
C VAL A 232 -4.92 5.95 -10.93
N MET A 233 -4.41 6.30 -12.10
CA MET A 233 -3.71 7.56 -12.32
C MET A 233 -4.35 8.30 -13.48
N VAL A 234 -4.92 9.47 -13.19
CA VAL A 234 -5.40 10.40 -14.21
C VAL A 234 -4.27 11.36 -14.52
N ALA A 235 -3.91 11.46 -15.79
CA ALA A 235 -2.82 12.31 -16.22
C ALA A 235 -3.12 13.07 -17.51
N VAL A 236 -2.38 14.15 -17.73
CA VAL A 236 -2.44 14.96 -18.92
C VAL A 236 -1.07 15.54 -19.25
N SER A 237 -0.74 15.56 -20.54
CA SER A 237 0.35 16.35 -21.10
C SER A 237 -0.23 17.47 -21.96
N TYR A 238 0.21 18.70 -21.76
CA TYR A 238 -0.33 19.87 -22.49
C TYR A 238 0.74 20.96 -22.62
N GLN A 239 0.60 21.81 -23.65
CA GLN A 239 1.52 22.93 -23.84
C GLN A 239 1.41 23.93 -22.69
N SER A 240 2.52 24.28 -22.05
CA SER A 240 2.53 25.33 -21.04
C SER A 240 2.27 26.66 -21.73
N SER A 241 1.27 27.41 -21.27
CA SER A 241 1.12 28.80 -21.63
C SER A 241 2.35 29.54 -21.07
N ASN A 242 3.34 29.84 -21.91
CA ASN A 242 4.32 30.86 -21.54
C ASN A 242 3.52 32.16 -21.37
N THR A 243 3.31 32.57 -20.12
CA THR A 243 3.05 33.97 -19.80
C THR A 243 4.15 34.86 -20.34
#